data_AF-A0A7S1G8R3-F1
#
_entry.id   AF-A0A7S1G8R3-F1
#
_cell.length_a   1.000
_cell.length_b   1.000
_cell.length_c   1.000
_cell.angle_alpha   90.00
_cell.angle_beta   90.00
_cell.angle_gamma   90.00
#
_symmetry.space_group_name_H-M   'P 1'
#
loop_
_entity.id
_entity.type
_entity.pdbx_description
1 polymer ?
#
loop_
_entity_poly.entity_id
_entity_poly.type
_entity_poly.pdbx_seq_one_letter_code
_entity_poly.pdbx_strand_id
1 'polypeptide(L)'
;GVYRSLELSRIEEASTQDGIFHHNTFLTLVLASPHFAGGVPESRHQVMVMKALEDGVLSFAIDEFPEMDEDAIEAFWIEKVEAHRRFREASFAAIEADHAEEVAKQQAEEARRAAVARERRRRRR
;
A
#
# COMPACT_ATOMS: atom_id res chain seq x y z
N GLY A 1 0.28 0.51 8.00
CA GLY A 1 -0.65 0.01 9.03
C GLY A 1 0.15 -0.10 10.29
N VAL A 2 -0.47 0.08 11.45
CA VAL A 2 0.22 -0.08 12.73
C VAL A 2 0.95 -1.43 12.82
N TYR A 3 0.37 -2.49 12.24
CA TYR A 3 0.97 -3.83 12.13
C TYR A 3 2.22 -3.94 11.24
N ARG A 4 2.57 -2.90 10.46
CA ARG A 4 3.84 -2.86 9.71
C ARG A 4 5.04 -2.62 10.62
N SER A 5 4.79 -2.18 11.85
CA SER A 5 5.82 -2.04 12.89
C SER A 5 6.11 -3.36 13.61
N LEU A 6 5.38 -4.44 13.31
CA LEU A 6 5.65 -5.75 13.89
C LEU A 6 6.95 -6.29 13.30
N GLU A 7 7.91 -6.57 14.16
CA GLU A 7 9.17 -7.21 13.82
C GLU A 7 9.31 -8.52 14.58
N LEU A 8 9.90 -9.52 13.95
CA LEU A 8 10.25 -10.76 14.65
C LEU A 8 11.45 -10.48 15.57
N SER A 9 11.23 -10.55 16.89
CA SER A 9 12.32 -10.47 17.87
C SER A 9 13.03 -11.83 17.97
N ARG A 10 12.27 -12.90 18.23
CA ARG A 10 12.80 -14.27 18.32
C ARG A 10 11.74 -15.34 18.09
N ILE A 11 12.21 -16.56 17.81
CA ILE A 11 11.41 -17.78 17.84
C ILE A 11 11.72 -18.47 19.16
N GLU A 12 10.73 -18.57 20.05
CA GLU A 12 10.91 -19.25 21.34
C GLU A 12 10.82 -20.77 21.19
N GLU A 13 9.87 -21.24 20.40
CA GLU A 13 9.63 -22.66 20.20
C GLU A 13 9.31 -22.92 18.74
N ALA A 14 9.79 -24.05 18.23
CA ALA A 14 9.44 -24.55 16.90
C ALA A 14 9.29 -26.07 16.99
N SER A 15 8.17 -26.58 16.47
CA SER A 15 7.94 -28.01 16.34
C SER A 15 7.25 -28.31 15.01
N THR A 16 7.39 -29.55 14.55
CA THR A 16 6.81 -29.99 13.28
C THR A 16 5.95 -31.22 13.49
N GLN A 17 4.90 -31.33 12.68
CA GLN A 17 4.02 -32.49 12.66
C GLN A 17 3.65 -32.83 11.22
N ASP A 18 3.85 -34.09 10.85
CA ASP A 18 3.37 -34.63 9.58
C ASP A 18 1.90 -35.02 9.71
N GLY A 19 1.04 -34.29 9.02
CA GLY A 19 -0.38 -34.59 8.88
C GLY A 19 -0.67 -35.40 7.61
N ILE A 20 -1.93 -35.77 7.44
CA ILE A 20 -2.40 -36.54 6.27
C ILE A 20 -2.32 -35.68 4.98
N PHE A 21 -2.57 -34.38 5.10
CA PHE A 21 -2.64 -33.44 3.97
C PHE A 21 -1.58 -32.34 4.02
N HIS A 22 -0.95 -32.11 5.17
CA HIS A 22 -0.04 -30.99 5.39
C HIS A 22 1.16 -31.39 6.24
N HIS A 23 2.32 -30.83 5.94
CA HIS A 23 3.41 -30.68 6.89
C HIS A 23 3.16 -29.41 7.72
N ASN A 24 2.92 -29.57 9.02
CA ASN A 24 2.65 -28.47 9.93
C ASN A 24 3.91 -28.07 10.68
N THR A 25 4.15 -26.77 10.80
CA THR A 25 5.17 -26.17 11.65
C THR A 25 4.48 -25.28 12.68
N PHE A 26 4.56 -25.63 13.95
CA PHE A 26 4.07 -24.83 15.05
C PHE A 26 5.20 -23.97 15.59
N LEU A 27 4.93 -22.67 15.75
CA LEU A 27 5.89 -21.67 16.17
C LEU A 27 5.31 -20.90 17.35
N THR A 28 6.12 -20.75 18.39
CA THR A 28 5.94 -19.66 19.35
C THR A 28 6.87 -18.55 18.92
N LEU A 29 6.29 -17.43 18.48
CA LEU A 29 7.01 -16.22 18.08
C LEU A 29 6.94 -15.17 19.18
N VAL A 30 8.01 -14.40 19.32
CA VAL A 30 7.98 -13.16 20.07
C VAL A 30 8.16 -12.04 19.06
N LEU A 31 7.14 -11.19 18.99
CA LEU A 31 7.11 -10.03 18.12
C LEU A 31 7.46 -8.79 18.94
N ALA A 32 8.10 -7.82 18.31
CA ALA A 32 8.38 -6.51 18.87
C ALA A 32 7.61 -5.44 18.08
N SER A 33 7.10 -4.45 18.80
CA SER A 33 6.53 -3.24 18.22
C SER A 33 6.52 -2.12 19.26
N PRO A 34 6.82 -0.87 18.87
CA PRO A 34 6.65 0.28 19.74
C PRO A 34 5.17 0.62 20.01
N HIS A 35 4.23 -0.07 19.34
CA HIS A 35 2.81 0.24 19.35
C HIS A 35 1.96 -0.87 19.99
N PHE A 36 2.54 -1.78 20.76
CA PHE A 36 1.71 -2.74 21.51
C PHE A 36 0.91 -2.05 22.61
N ALA A 37 -0.29 -2.58 22.84
CA ALA A 37 -1.15 -2.13 23.93
C ALA A 37 -0.40 -2.21 25.27
N GLY A 38 -0.58 -1.19 26.12
CA GLY A 38 0.07 -1.12 27.43
C GLY A 38 1.57 -0.81 27.40
N GLY A 39 2.15 -0.47 26.24
CA GLY A 39 3.55 -0.04 26.12
C GLY A 39 4.58 -1.16 26.33
N VAL A 40 4.15 -2.41 26.20
CA VAL A 40 5.04 -3.57 26.30
C VAL A 40 5.91 -3.64 25.03
N PRO A 41 7.23 -3.84 25.11
CA PRO A 41 8.09 -3.84 23.92
C PRO A 41 7.95 -5.11 23.07
N GLU A 42 7.48 -6.21 23.67
CA GLU A 42 7.40 -7.52 23.06
C GLU A 42 6.12 -8.27 23.46
N SER A 43 5.57 -9.06 22.55
CA SER A 43 4.41 -9.92 22.80
C SER A 43 4.61 -11.31 22.19
N ARG A 44 4.09 -12.33 22.88
CA ARG A 44 4.21 -13.75 22.49
C ARG A 44 2.99 -14.19 21.69
N HIS A 45 3.21 -14.88 20.57
CA HIS A 45 2.17 -15.33 19.64
C HIS A 45 2.38 -16.78 19.19
N GLN A 46 1.28 -17.51 19.06
CA GLN A 46 1.28 -18.86 18.50
C GLN A 46 0.90 -18.80 17.03
N VAL A 47 1.79 -19.33 16.18
CA VAL A 47 1.61 -19.37 14.73
C VAL A 47 1.77 -20.81 14.24
N MET A 48 0.88 -21.24 13.36
CA MET A 48 0.98 -22.50 12.65
C MET A 48 1.20 -22.22 11.17
N VAL A 49 2.24 -22.78 10.58
CA VAL A 49 2.48 -22.77 9.14
C VAL A 49 2.18 -24.15 8.60
N MET A 50 1.29 -24.26 7.62
CA MET A 50 0.89 -25.51 7.01
C MET A 50 1.36 -25.51 5.56
N LYS A 51 2.11 -26.55 5.18
CA LYS A 51 2.52 -26.79 3.81
C LYS A 51 1.73 -27.97 3.25
N ALA A 52 0.89 -27.75 2.26
CA ALA A 52 0.13 -28.80 1.60
C ALA A 52 1.08 -29.82 0.93
N LEU A 53 0.78 -31.12 1.09
CA LEU A 53 1.60 -32.20 0.54
C LEU A 53 1.45 -32.37 -0.98
N GLU A 54 0.27 -32.03 -1.50
CA GLU A 54 -0.09 -32.25 -2.91
C GLU A 54 0.58 -31.25 -3.85
N ASP A 55 0.49 -29.96 -3.54
CA ASP A 55 0.93 -28.86 -4.40
C ASP A 55 2.01 -27.97 -3.76
N GLY A 56 2.34 -28.20 -2.49
CA GLY A 56 3.33 -27.41 -1.75
C GLY A 56 2.85 -26.03 -1.33
N VAL A 57 1.56 -25.71 -1.47
CA VAL A 57 1.01 -24.41 -1.07
C VAL A 57 1.23 -24.17 0.43
N LEU A 58 1.73 -22.98 0.75
CA LEU A 58 1.94 -22.54 2.12
C LEU A 58 0.75 -21.70 2.58
N SER A 59 0.23 -22.06 3.75
CA SER A 59 -0.76 -21.29 4.48
C SER A 59 -0.29 -21.13 5.92
N PHE A 60 -0.81 -20.13 6.62
CA PHE A 60 -0.51 -19.96 8.03
C PHE A 60 -1.73 -19.49 8.79
N ALA A 61 -1.76 -19.79 10.07
CA ALA A 61 -2.74 -19.35 11.03
C ALA A 61 -2.01 -18.76 12.24
N ILE A 62 -2.58 -17.71 12.81
CA ILE A 62 -2.18 -17.14 14.09
C ILE A 62 -3.38 -17.26 15.03
N ASP A 63 -3.14 -17.67 16.27
CA ASP A 63 -4.21 -17.88 17.24
C ASP A 63 -4.88 -16.55 17.61
N GLU A 64 -4.05 -15.57 18.01
CA GLU A 64 -4.49 -14.23 18.37
C GLU A 64 -3.58 -13.18 17.72
N PHE A 65 -4.23 -12.21 17.06
CA PHE A 65 -3.52 -11.07 16.50
C PHE A 65 -2.99 -10.17 17.62
N PRO A 66 -1.80 -9.56 17.45
CA PRO A 66 -1.26 -8.68 18.48
C PRO A 66 -2.17 -7.49 18.76
N GLU A 67 -2.43 -7.22 20.04
CA GLU A 67 -3.15 -6.04 20.48
C GLU A 67 -2.25 -4.81 20.36
N MET A 68 -2.74 -3.82 19.62
CA MET A 68 -2.02 -2.58 19.37
C MET A 68 -2.67 -1.43 20.15
N ASP A 69 -1.87 -0.44 20.50
CA ASP A 69 -2.30 0.79 21.13
C ASP A 69 -3.34 1.53 20.28
N GLU A 70 -4.45 1.95 20.90
CA GLU A 70 -5.58 2.59 20.22
C GLU A 70 -5.19 3.92 19.57
N ASP A 71 -4.36 4.72 20.26
CA ASP A 71 -3.88 6.00 19.72
C ASP A 71 -2.98 5.77 18.50
N ALA A 72 -2.14 4.73 18.52
CA ALA A 72 -1.32 4.34 17.38
C ALA A 72 -2.17 3.83 16.18
N ILE A 73 -3.27 3.12 16.45
CA ILE A 73 -4.24 2.71 15.42
C ILE A 73 -4.88 3.95 14.79
N GLU A 74 -5.37 4.88 15.62
CA GLU A 74 -6.01 6.11 15.15
C GLU A 74 -5.04 6.98 14.32
N ALA A 75 -3.83 7.20 14.84
CA ALA A 75 -2.79 7.95 14.15
C ALA A 75 -2.49 7.37 12.76
N PHE A 76 -2.45 6.04 12.64
CA PHE A 76 -2.30 5.38 11.34
C PHE A 76 -3.49 5.64 10.40
N TRP A 77 -4.72 5.63 10.90
CA TRP A 77 -5.89 5.94 10.07
C TRP A 77 -5.88 7.38 9.58
N ILE A 78 -5.52 8.33 10.44
CA ILE A 78 -5.36 9.73 10.07
C ILE A 78 -4.31 9.85 8.97
N GLU A 79 -3.14 9.23 9.14
CA GLU A 79 -2.06 9.26 8.14
C GLU A 79 -2.55 8.68 6.80
N LYS A 80 -3.29 7.57 6.83
CA LYS A 80 -3.82 6.93 5.63
C LYS A 80 -4.82 7.83 4.88
N VAL A 81 -5.70 8.51 5.61
CA VAL A 81 -6.64 9.47 5.02
C VAL A 81 -5.91 10.65 4.41
N GLU A 82 -4.92 11.20 5.12
CA GLU A 82 -4.11 12.32 4.63
C GLU A 82 -3.25 11.94 3.42
N ALA A 83 -2.69 10.73 3.40
CA ALA A 83 -1.97 10.21 2.23
C ALA A 83 -2.90 10.07 1.02
N HIS A 84 -4.13 9.58 1.24
CA HIS A 84 -5.13 9.47 0.18
C HIS A 84 -5.61 10.84 -0.32
N ARG A 85 -5.75 11.83 0.59
CA ARG A 85 -6.08 13.21 0.23
C ARG A 85 -4.99 13.82 -0.66
N ARG A 86 -3.72 13.72 -0.25
CA ARG A 86 -2.55 14.17 -1.02
C ARG A 86 -2.48 13.50 -2.40
N PHE A 87 -2.72 12.20 -2.46
CA PHE A 87 -2.76 11.46 -3.72
C PHE A 87 -3.85 11.99 -4.68
N ARG A 88 -5.03 12.28 -4.13
CA ARG A 88 -6.16 12.82 -4.90
C ARG A 88 -5.84 14.22 -5.42
N GLU A 89 -5.32 15.10 -4.57
CA GLU A 89 -4.90 16.47 -4.95
C GLU A 89 -3.84 16.44 -6.06
N ALA A 90 -2.82 15.59 -5.93
CA ALA A 90 -1.79 15.41 -6.95
C ALA A 90 -2.36 14.89 -8.28
N SER A 91 -3.32 13.97 -8.21
CA SER A 91 -3.97 13.40 -9.41
C SER A 91 -4.78 14.47 -10.15
N PHE A 92 -5.54 15.31 -9.44
CA PHE A 92 -6.26 16.42 -10.06
C PHE A 92 -5.32 17.47 -10.64
N ALA A 93 -4.25 17.83 -9.93
CA ALA A 93 -3.26 18.77 -10.44
C ALA A 93 -2.58 18.28 -11.74
N ALA A 94 -2.31 16.98 -11.83
CA ALA A 94 -1.78 16.37 -13.05
C ALA A 94 -2.78 16.48 -14.22
N ILE A 95 -4.05 16.14 -13.97
CA ILE A 95 -5.12 16.24 -14.98
C ILE A 95 -5.32 17.69 -15.46
N GLU A 96 -5.29 18.67 -14.55
CA GLU A 96 -5.41 20.08 -14.90
C GLU A 96 -4.22 20.56 -15.74
N ALA A 97 -3.00 20.13 -15.40
CA ALA A 97 -1.80 20.45 -16.17
C ALA A 97 -1.87 19.87 -17.59
N ASP A 98 -2.26 18.60 -17.72
CA ASP A 98 -2.44 17.93 -19.01
C ASP A 98 -3.51 18.66 -19.86
N HIS A 99 -4.64 19.03 -19.24
CA HIS A 99 -5.71 19.76 -19.93
C HIS A 99 -5.26 21.16 -20.37
N ALA A 100 -4.51 21.88 -19.54
CA ALA A 100 -3.97 23.19 -19.89
C ALA A 100 -2.99 23.12 -21.07
N GLU A 101 -2.15 22.08 -21.10
CA GLU A 101 -1.23 21.83 -22.22
C GLU A 101 -2.00 21.57 -23.52
N GLU A 102 -3.04 20.74 -23.47
CA GLU A 102 -3.88 20.45 -24.64
C GLU A 102 -4.61 21.69 -25.16
N VAL A 103 -5.17 22.53 -24.28
CA VAL A 103 -5.79 23.80 -24.68
C VAL A 103 -4.77 24.74 -25.33
N ALA A 104 -3.55 24.84 -24.78
CA ALA A 104 -2.49 25.68 -25.36
C ALA A 104 -2.08 25.20 -26.75
N LYS A 105 -1.95 23.88 -26.96
CA LYS A 105 -1.69 23.29 -28.29
C LYS A 105 -2.79 23.63 -29.30
N GLN A 106 -4.05 23.48 -28.90
CA GLN A 106 -5.20 23.80 -29.76
C GLN A 106 -5.22 25.27 -30.16
N GLN A 107 -5.02 26.19 -29.21
CA GLN A 107 -4.97 27.63 -29.49
C GLN A 107 -3.80 28.01 -30.41
N ALA A 108 -2.62 27.41 -30.20
CA ALA A 108 -1.45 27.63 -31.06
C ALA A 108 -1.71 27.13 -32.49
N GLU A 109 -2.37 25.98 -32.64
CA GLU A 109 -2.73 25.43 -33.94
C GLU A 109 -3.78 26.30 -34.65
N GLU A 110 -4.82 26.76 -33.94
CA GLU A 110 -5.83 27.66 -34.48
C GLU A 110 -5.23 29.00 -34.91
N ALA A 111 -4.35 29.59 -34.10
CA ALA A 111 -3.63 30.81 -34.45
C ALA A 111 -2.78 30.63 -35.71
N ARG A 112 -2.09 29.48 -35.84
CA ARG A 112 -1.31 29.14 -37.04
C ARG A 112 -2.21 28.98 -38.26
N ARG A 113 -3.33 28.27 -38.14
CA ARG A 113 -4.32 28.10 -39.21
C ARG A 113 -4.90 29.46 -39.64
N ALA A 114 -5.23 30.34 -38.70
CA ALA A 114 -5.75 31.68 -38.96
C ALA A 114 -4.72 32.59 -39.65
N ALA A 115 -3.45 32.53 -39.26
CA ALA A 115 -2.37 33.28 -39.89
C ALA A 115 -2.18 32.87 -41.36
N VAL A 116 -2.13 31.56 -41.63
CA VAL A 116 -2.03 31.02 -43.00
C VAL A 116 -3.23 31.44 -43.86
N ALA A 117 -4.45 31.42 -43.30
CA ALA A 117 -5.65 31.85 -44.01
C ALA A 117 -5.62 33.36 -44.36
N ARG A 118 -5.14 34.21 -43.45
CA ARG A 118 -4.98 35.67 -43.69
C ARG A 118 -3.94 35.95 -44.77
N GLU A 119 -2.81 35.25 -44.77
CA GLU A 119 -1.77 35.43 -45.78
C GLU A 119 -2.24 35.00 -47.18
N ARG A 120 -2.97 33.89 -47.27
CA ARG A 120 -3.60 33.43 -48.52
C ARG A 120 -4.63 34.43 -49.07
N ARG A 121 -5.38 35.12 -48.20
CA ARG A 121 -6.32 36.18 -48.61
C ARG A 121 -5.60 37.44 -49.10
N ARG A 122 -4.46 37.80 -48.52
CA ARG A 122 -3.62 38.93 -48.97
C ARG A 122 -2.99 38.69 -50.34
N ARG A 123 -2.58 37.47 -50.67
CA ARG A 123 -1.99 37.13 -51.97
C ARG A 123 -2.99 36.99 -53.13
N ARG A 124 -4.30 37.00 -52.83
CA ARG A 124 -5.39 36.89 -53.82
C ARG A 124 -6.07 38.23 -54.15
N ARG A 125 -5.65 39.32 -53.50
CA ARG A 125 -6.01 40.70 -53.84
C ARG A 125 -4.81 41.37 -54.50
#